data_AF-A0A0B7J1M3-F1
#
_entry.id   AF-A0A0B7J1M3-F1
#
_cell.length_a   1.000
_cell.length_b   1.000
_cell.length_c   1.000
_cell.angle_alpha   90.00
_cell.angle_beta   90.00
_cell.angle_gamma   90.00
#
_symmetry.space_group_name_H-M   'P 1'
#
loop_
_entity.id
_entity.type
_entity.pdbx_description
1 polymer ?
#
loop_
_entity_poly.entity_id
_entity_poly.type
_entity_poly.pdbx_seq_one_letter_code
_entity_poly.pdbx_strand_id
1 'polypeptide(L)'
;MPSSMILMGGPIDVRKNPTAVNEFAQSKSLEWSCKMVTMQVPPNYPGHGRKVYPGFLQLAGFMSLNLFRHIDSHLELWQSLLNSDYKKADHN
;
A
#
# COMPACT_ATOMS: atom_id res chain seq x y z
N MET A 1 -4.91 -1.39 -25.53
CA MET A 1 -4.00 -0.70 -24.60
C MET A 1 -4.63 0.64 -24.24
N PRO A 2 -4.56 1.11 -22.99
CA PRO A 2 -5.19 2.37 -22.60
C PRO A 2 -4.55 3.55 -23.36
N SER A 3 -5.36 4.50 -23.81
CA SER A 3 -4.91 5.66 -24.61
C SER A 3 -4.16 6.70 -23.78
N SER A 4 -4.29 6.65 -22.45
CA SER A 4 -3.65 7.58 -21.51
C SER A 4 -3.40 6.89 -20.17
N MET A 5 -2.41 7.39 -19.42
CA MET A 5 -2.09 6.98 -18.06
C MET A 5 -2.08 8.22 -17.17
N ILE A 6 -2.77 8.15 -16.03
CA ILE A 6 -2.72 9.17 -14.99
C ILE A 6 -1.99 8.57 -13.80
N LEU A 7 -0.91 9.21 -13.35
CA LEU A 7 -0.14 8.81 -12.19
C LEU A 7 -0.44 9.77 -11.04
N MET A 8 -0.93 9.23 -9.92
CA MET A 8 -1.19 9.98 -8.70
C MET A 8 -0.27 9.45 -7.59
N GLY A 9 0.52 10.33 -6.99
CA GLY A 9 1.45 9.99 -5.92
C GLY A 9 2.20 11.22 -5.40
N GLY A 10 2.88 11.06 -4.25
CA GLY A 10 3.84 12.02 -3.71
C GLY A 10 5.04 12.24 -4.67
N PRO A 11 6.04 13.06 -4.28
CA PRO A 11 6.99 13.70 -5.20
C PRO A 11 7.38 12.82 -6.38
N ILE A 12 7.08 13.32 -7.59
CA ILE A 12 7.31 12.60 -8.86
C ILE A 12 8.78 12.15 -8.96
N ASP A 13 9.70 12.94 -8.38
CA ASP A 13 11.08 12.54 -8.19
C ASP A 13 11.33 11.95 -6.81
N VAL A 14 11.21 10.63 -6.74
CA VAL A 14 11.41 9.85 -5.52
C VAL A 14 12.88 9.75 -5.06
N ARG A 15 13.82 10.33 -5.82
CA ARG A 15 15.26 10.33 -5.48
C ARG A 15 15.64 11.42 -4.47
N LYS A 16 14.82 12.47 -4.35
CA LYS A 16 15.13 13.64 -3.51
C LYS A 16 14.91 13.41 -2.01
N ASN A 17 14.06 12.46 -1.63
CA ASN A 17 13.85 12.06 -0.25
C ASN A 17 13.50 10.57 -0.23
N PRO A 18 14.51 9.69 -0.35
CA PRO A 18 14.28 8.26 -0.47
C PRO A 18 13.65 7.71 0.82
N THR A 19 12.71 6.80 0.64
CA THR A 19 12.06 6.05 1.72
C THR A 19 12.47 4.58 1.65
N ALA A 20 12.15 3.80 2.69
CA ALA A 20 12.35 2.34 2.67
C ALA A 20 11.68 1.65 1.45
N VAL A 21 10.62 2.24 0.89
CA VAL A 21 9.97 1.76 -0.33
C VAL A 21 10.88 1.91 -1.55
N ASN A 22 11.65 3.01 -1.60
CA ASN A 22 12.59 3.29 -2.68
C ASN A 22 13.79 2.35 -2.65
N GLU A 23 14.29 2.05 -1.45
CA GLU A 23 15.38 1.08 -1.26
C GLU A 23 14.94 -0.33 -1.67
N PHE A 24 13.76 -0.76 -1.25
CA PHE A 24 13.18 -2.04 -1.69
C PHE A 24 13.03 -2.10 -3.20
N ALA A 25 12.50 -1.05 -3.83
CA ALA A 25 12.32 -0.97 -5.27
C ALA A 25 13.66 -1.00 -6.04
N GLN A 26 14.72 -0.39 -5.50
CA GLN A 26 16.06 -0.43 -6.10
C GLN A 26 16.76 -1.79 -5.92
N SER A 27 16.44 -2.53 -4.85
CA SER A 27 17.06 -3.82 -4.55
C SER A 27 16.59 -4.98 -5.46
N LYS A 28 15.51 -4.80 -6.23
CA LYS A 28 14.89 -5.84 -7.06
C LYS A 28 14.83 -5.39 -8.52
N SER A 29 15.08 -6.33 -9.44
CA SER A 29 14.91 -6.06 -10.87
C SER A 29 13.43 -6.00 -11.26
N LEU A 30 13.15 -5.34 -12.39
CA LEU A 30 11.81 -5.33 -12.97
C LEU A 30 11.33 -6.76 -13.29
N GLU A 31 12.21 -7.62 -13.79
CA GLU A 31 11.88 -9.02 -14.09
C GLU A 31 11.50 -9.80 -12.83
N TRP A 32 12.22 -9.59 -11.72
CA TRP A 32 11.85 -10.17 -10.43
C TRP A 32 10.44 -9.74 -10.02
N SER A 33 10.11 -8.46 -10.18
CA SER A 33 8.78 -7.93 -9.85
C SER A 33 7.68 -8.57 -10.73
N CYS A 34 7.90 -8.62 -12.04
CA CYS A 34 6.99 -9.28 -12.99
C CYS A 34 6.77 -10.77 -12.68
N LYS A 35 7.75 -11.45 -12.07
CA LYS A 35 7.64 -12.87 -11.72
C LYS A 35 7.02 -13.11 -10.34
N MET A 36 7.34 -12.27 -9.36
CA MET A 36 6.98 -12.52 -7.96
C MET A 36 5.67 -11.86 -7.53
N VAL A 37 5.37 -10.66 -8.05
CA VAL A 37 4.22 -9.88 -7.57
C VAL A 37 3.11 -9.71 -8.60
N THR A 38 3.27 -10.27 -9.80
CA THR A 38 2.26 -10.19 -10.87
C THR A 38 1.51 -11.50 -11.01
N MET A 39 0.18 -11.42 -11.13
CA MET A 39 -0.71 -12.57 -11.30
C MET A 39 -1.70 -12.33 -12.45
N GLN A 40 -2.23 -13.41 -13.02
CA GLN A 40 -3.30 -13.33 -14.01
C GLN A 40 -4.66 -13.22 -13.31
N VAL A 41 -5.55 -12.39 -13.86
CA VAL A 41 -6.94 -12.31 -13.40
C VAL A 41 -7.66 -13.64 -13.66
N PRO A 42 -8.30 -14.25 -12.64
CA PRO A 42 -9.02 -15.52 -12.79
C PRO A 42 -10.23 -15.42 -13.76
N PRO A 43 -10.72 -16.55 -14.31
CA PRO A 43 -11.80 -16.56 -15.31
C PRO A 43 -13.11 -15.91 -14.88
N ASN A 44 -13.39 -15.87 -13.58
CA ASN A 44 -14.64 -15.37 -13.03
C ASN A 44 -14.69 -13.84 -12.84
N TYR A 45 -13.67 -13.10 -13.26
CA TYR A 45 -13.61 -11.63 -13.12
C TYR A 45 -13.38 -10.91 -14.46
N PRO A 46 -13.93 -9.69 -14.63
CA PRO A 46 -13.63 -8.84 -15.78
C PRO A 46 -12.12 -8.61 -15.96
N GLY A 47 -11.64 -8.78 -17.18
CA GLY A 47 -10.22 -8.67 -17.50
C GLY A 47 -9.41 -9.94 -17.24
N HIS A 48 -10.07 -11.12 -17.25
CA HIS A 48 -9.44 -12.44 -17.23
C HIS A 48 -8.18 -12.54 -18.10
N GLY A 49 -7.15 -13.22 -17.60
CA GLY A 49 -5.88 -13.45 -18.29
C GLY A 49 -4.94 -12.23 -18.29
N ARG A 50 -5.43 -11.05 -17.94
CA ARG A 50 -4.59 -9.85 -17.81
C ARG A 50 -3.63 -10.02 -16.63
N LYS A 51 -2.35 -9.73 -16.87
CA LYS A 51 -1.33 -9.64 -15.82
C LYS A 51 -1.54 -8.36 -15.00
N VAL A 52 -1.71 -8.51 -13.70
CA VAL A 52 -1.95 -7.41 -12.75
C VAL A 52 -1.10 -7.59 -11.50
N TYR A 53 -0.80 -6.50 -10.79
CA TYR A 53 -0.37 -6.55 -9.40
C TYR A 53 -1.64 -6.59 -8.54
N PRO A 54 -2.05 -7.76 -8.00
CA PRO A 54 -3.32 -7.87 -7.31
C PRO A 54 -3.28 -7.12 -5.97
N GLY A 55 -4.43 -6.54 -5.60
CA GLY A 55 -4.53 -5.66 -4.44
C GLY A 55 -4.12 -6.29 -3.11
N PHE A 56 -4.31 -7.60 -2.93
CA PHE A 56 -3.87 -8.29 -1.70
C PHE A 56 -2.35 -8.39 -1.60
N LEU A 57 -1.63 -8.61 -2.71
CA LEU A 57 -0.16 -8.57 -2.71
C LEU A 57 0.34 -7.14 -2.50
N GLN A 58 -0.33 -6.16 -3.09
CA GLN A 58 -0.03 -4.75 -2.86
C GLN A 58 -0.21 -4.36 -1.39
N LEU A 59 -1.31 -4.76 -0.76
CA LEU A 59 -1.58 -4.52 0.64
C LEU A 59 -0.57 -5.26 1.54
N ALA A 60 -0.30 -6.53 1.26
CA ALA A 60 0.69 -7.31 2.02
C ALA A 60 2.09 -6.65 1.93
N GLY A 61 2.50 -6.21 0.74
CA GLY A 61 3.73 -5.47 0.54
C GLY A 61 3.76 -4.17 1.34
N PHE A 62 2.68 -3.38 1.28
CA PHE A 62 2.55 -2.15 2.06
C PHE A 62 2.69 -2.38 3.57
N MET A 63 1.97 -3.36 4.11
CA MET A 63 2.07 -3.73 5.53
C MET A 63 3.48 -4.20 5.91
N SER A 64 4.13 -4.99 5.04
CA SER A 64 5.47 -5.54 5.31
C SER A 64 6.57 -4.48 5.37
N LEU A 65 6.40 -3.34 4.68
CA LEU A 65 7.43 -2.30 4.62
C LEU A 65 7.65 -1.61 5.96
N ASN A 66 6.63 -1.54 6.83
CA ASN A 66 6.72 -0.96 8.18
C ASN A 66 5.70 -1.59 9.14
N LEU A 67 5.73 -2.93 9.28
CA LEU A 67 4.69 -3.68 10.00
C LEU A 67 4.46 -3.18 11.43
N PHE A 68 5.52 -2.96 12.19
CA PHE A 68 5.44 -2.46 13.57
C PHE A 68 4.73 -1.10 13.63
N ARG A 69 5.15 -0.14 12.79
CA ARG A 69 4.52 1.19 12.73
C ARG A 69 3.03 1.09 12.38
N HIS A 70 2.65 0.17 11.50
CA HIS A 70 1.23 -0.06 11.17
C HIS A 70 0.45 -0.56 12.38
N ILE A 71 1.00 -1.52 13.13
CA ILE A 71 0.38 -2.03 14.36
C ILE A 71 0.25 -0.91 15.40
N ASP A 72 1.33 -0.17 15.66
CA ASP A 72 1.34 0.93 16.64
C ASP A 72 0.30 1.99 16.29
N SER A 73 0.23 2.41 15.02
CA SER A 73 -0.77 3.38 14.56
C SER A 73 -2.21 2.90 14.78
N HIS A 74 -2.46 1.59 14.59
CA HIS A 74 -3.78 1.02 14.88
C HIS A 74 -4.08 0.97 16.38
N LEU A 75 -3.09 0.67 17.23
CA LEU A 75 -3.25 0.71 18.69
C LEU A 75 -3.50 2.13 19.19
N GLU A 76 -2.75 3.12 18.70
CA GLU A 76 -2.93 4.54 19.02
C GLU A 76 -4.32 5.03 18.57
N LEU A 77 -4.78 4.62 17.39
CA LEU A 77 -6.13 4.92 16.92
C LEU A 77 -7.17 4.31 17.86
N TRP A 78 -7.01 3.04 18.25
CA TRP A 78 -7.90 2.37 19.20
C TRP A 78 -7.97 3.10 20.55
N GLN A 79 -6.82 3.44 21.12
CA GLN A 79 -6.75 4.22 22.37
C GLN A 79 -7.41 5.60 22.21
N SER A 80 -7.17 6.26 21.08
CA SER A 80 -7.76 7.56 20.79
C SER A 80 -9.27 7.47 20.68
N LEU A 81 -9.83 6.43 20.06
CA LEU A 81 -11.28 6.21 19.98
C LEU A 81 -11.90 6.01 21.37
N LEU A 82 -11.27 5.18 22.21
CA LEU A 82 -11.71 4.99 23.60
C LEU A 82 -11.67 6.31 24.39
N ASN A 83 -10.58 7.06 24.31
CA ASN A 83 -10.40 8.34 25.00
C ASN A 83 -11.28 9.46 24.42
N SER A 84 -11.66 9.39 23.15
CA SER A 84 -12.57 10.34 22.50
C SER A 84 -14.02 10.20 22.98
N ASP A 85 -14.44 8.98 23.34
CA ASP A 85 -15.70 8.78 24.06
C ASP A 85 -15.63 9.32 25.49
N TYR A 86 -14.49 9.19 26.18
CA TYR A 86 -14.30 9.82 27.51
C TYR A 86 -14.33 11.36 27.46
N LYS A 87 -13.81 11.99 26.39
CA LYS A 87 -13.85 13.45 26.22
C LYS A 87 -15.19 14.01 25.73
N LYS A 88 -16.13 13.16 25.31
CA LYS A 88 -17.49 13.57 24.92
C LYS A 88 -18.52 13.54 26.08
N ALA A 89 -18.11 13.16 27.28
CA ALA A 89 -18.98 13.08 28.45
C ALA A 89 -18.94 14.32 29.37
N ASP A 90 -18.06 15.29 29.14
CA ASP A 90 -17.96 16.53 29.92
C ASP A 90 -18.16 17.77 29.02
N HIS A 91 -19.39 17.96 28.57
CA HIS A 91 -19.89 19.25 28.13
C HIS A 91 -21.10 19.62 28.98
N ASN A 92 -20.83 20.42 30.01
CA ASN A 92 -21.81 21.24 30.75
C ASN A 92 -22.22 22.45 29.91
#